data_AF-A0A4U3JYB6-F1
#
_entry.id   AF-A0A4U3JYB6-F1
#
_cell.length_a   1.000
_cell.length_b   1.000
_cell.length_c   1.000
_cell.angle_alpha   90.00
_cell.angle_beta   90.00
_cell.angle_gamma   90.00
#
_symmetry.space_group_name_H-M   'P 1'
#
loop_
_entity.id
_entity.type
_entity.pdbx_description
1 polymer ?
#
loop_
_entity_poly.entity_id
_entity_poly.type
_entity_poly.pdbx_seq_one_letter_code
_entity_poly.pdbx_strand_id
1 'polypeptide(L)'
;MFGKYFRQIRSNKNFTQVYVCQEIISRTALSKFENEKNSVTLHTAICLLNKIDMSFDEFLYVCNNFKFQEKQLILAKYFSIVDDLSTNQVIKIIHLGELYLKKQYDQLIFDITVILKNSLKFQTIVPDNDSDNSEILIIWKRLAEMEQWYLIELKLINSILFVLPREIAYD
;
A
#
# COMPACT_ATOMS: atom_id res chain seq x y z
N MET A 1 20.06 -5.18 -5.21
CA MET A 1 19.29 -4.73 -6.39
C MET A 1 19.24 -3.20 -6.52
N PHE A 2 18.90 -2.45 -5.46
CA PHE A 2 18.69 -0.99 -5.55
C PHE A 2 19.90 -0.16 -6.02
N GLY A 3 21.13 -0.53 -5.65
CA GLY A 3 22.33 0.20 -6.06
C GLY A 3 22.52 0.27 -7.58
N LYS A 4 22.26 -0.83 -8.29
CA LYS A 4 22.34 -0.87 -9.76
C LYS A 4 21.28 0.00 -10.42
N TYR A 5 20.03 -0.06 -9.95
CA TYR A 5 18.96 0.80 -10.43
C TYR A 5 19.29 2.28 -10.21
N PHE A 6 19.80 2.62 -9.01
CA PHE A 6 20.23 3.99 -8.72
C PHE A 6 21.32 4.46 -9.70
N ARG A 7 22.36 3.64 -9.93
CA ARG A 7 23.42 3.94 -10.90
C ARG A 7 22.88 4.18 -12.30
N GLN A 8 21.97 3.32 -12.75
CA GLN A 8 21.36 3.41 -14.07
C GLN A 8 20.57 4.71 -14.21
N ILE A 9 19.70 5.01 -13.25
CA ILE A 9 18.88 6.24 -13.26
C ILE A 9 19.77 7.48 -13.19
N ARG A 10 20.74 7.52 -12.25
CA ARG A 10 21.68 8.63 -12.12
C ARG A 10 22.41 8.91 -13.44
N SER A 11 22.91 7.86 -14.07
CA SER A 11 23.66 7.98 -15.33
C SER A 11 22.76 8.41 -16.48
N ASN A 12 21.53 7.90 -16.55
CA ASN A 12 20.53 8.31 -17.55
C ASN A 12 20.11 9.78 -17.40
N LYS A 13 20.05 10.29 -16.16
CA LYS A 13 19.82 11.71 -15.86
C LYS A 13 21.10 12.57 -15.97
N ASN A 14 22.21 12.01 -16.46
CA ASN A 14 23.50 12.69 -16.66
C ASN A 14 24.14 13.26 -15.38
N PHE A 15 23.78 12.76 -14.20
CA PHE A 15 24.41 13.17 -12.95
C PHE A 15 25.70 12.40 -12.71
N THR A 16 26.75 13.08 -12.22
CA THR A 16 28.02 12.42 -11.86
C THR A 16 27.98 11.90 -10.43
N GLN A 17 28.80 10.89 -10.12
CA GLN A 17 28.96 10.43 -8.73
C GLN A 17 29.45 11.57 -7.81
N VAL A 18 30.31 12.46 -8.31
CA VAL A 18 30.88 13.59 -7.55
C VAL A 18 29.78 14.56 -7.14
N TYR A 19 28.88 14.89 -8.06
CA TYR A 19 27.73 15.77 -7.78
C TYR A 19 26.77 15.17 -6.76
N VAL A 20 26.47 13.87 -6.89
CA VAL A 20 25.49 13.21 -6.03
C VAL A 20 26.04 12.88 -4.65
N CYS A 21 27.32 12.49 -4.54
CA CYS A 21 27.87 12.03 -3.27
C CYS A 21 28.11 13.17 -2.27
N GLN A 22 28.58 14.34 -2.75
CA GLN A 22 28.88 15.57 -1.98
C GLN A 22 28.96 15.38 -0.45
N GLU A 23 28.10 16.04 0.33
CA GLU A 23 28.08 16.00 1.80
C GLU A 23 27.27 14.81 2.35
N ILE A 24 26.82 13.90 1.48
CA ILE A 24 25.95 12.78 1.86
C ILE A 24 26.80 11.57 2.23
N ILE A 25 27.69 11.15 1.33
CA ILE A 25 28.60 10.02 1.51
C ILE A 25 29.87 10.20 0.69
N SER A 26 30.93 9.47 1.02
CA SER A 26 32.13 9.44 0.18
C SER A 26 31.84 8.86 -1.20
N ARG A 27 32.56 9.34 -2.22
CA ARG A 27 32.49 8.80 -3.58
C ARG A 27 32.74 7.29 -3.62
N THR A 28 33.66 6.80 -2.78
CA THR A 28 33.96 5.37 -2.65
C THR A 28 32.78 4.58 -2.08
N ALA A 29 32.09 5.12 -1.08
CA ALA A 29 30.88 4.51 -0.53
C ALA A 29 29.75 4.48 -1.56
N LEU A 30 29.53 5.57 -2.31
CA LEU A 30 28.56 5.61 -3.40
C LEU A 30 28.89 4.57 -4.47
N SER A 31 30.15 4.45 -4.87
CA SER A 31 30.58 3.44 -5.84
C SER A 31 30.35 2.01 -5.34
N LYS A 32 30.62 1.73 -4.06
CA LYS A 32 30.31 0.42 -3.46
C LYS A 32 28.80 0.15 -3.46
N PHE A 33 27.98 1.15 -3.12
CA PHE A 33 26.53 1.03 -3.19
C PHE A 33 26.04 0.74 -4.61
N GLU A 34 26.47 1.53 -5.60
CA GLU A 34 26.09 1.38 -7.01
C GLU A 34 26.49 0.04 -7.62
N ASN A 35 27.55 -0.57 -7.11
CA ASN A 35 28.02 -1.89 -7.53
C ASN A 35 27.55 -3.02 -6.61
N GLU A 36 26.59 -2.77 -5.73
CA GLU A 36 25.99 -3.74 -4.79
C GLU A 36 26.98 -4.38 -3.82
N LYS A 37 28.12 -3.72 -3.58
CA LYS A 37 29.12 -4.16 -2.62
C LYS A 37 28.77 -3.79 -1.18
N ASN A 38 28.02 -2.71 -0.99
CA ASN A 38 27.51 -2.25 0.32
C ASN A 38 26.05 -1.78 0.20
N SER A 39 25.31 -1.86 1.31
CA SER A 39 24.05 -1.13 1.50
C SER A 39 24.31 0.27 2.07
N VAL A 40 23.31 1.15 1.94
CA VAL A 40 23.27 2.46 2.60
C VAL A 40 22.08 2.51 3.54
N THR A 41 22.10 3.45 4.48
CA THR A 41 20.94 3.70 5.36
C THR A 41 19.76 4.25 4.55
N LEU A 42 18.54 4.11 5.07
CA LEU A 42 17.34 4.68 4.44
C LEU A 42 17.46 6.19 4.26
N HIS A 43 17.92 6.91 5.30
CA HIS A 43 18.16 8.35 5.24
C HIS A 43 19.13 8.71 4.11
N THR A 44 20.25 8.00 4.00
CA THR A 44 21.21 8.20 2.92
C THR A 44 20.58 7.97 1.54
N ALA A 45 19.80 6.89 1.37
CA ALA A 45 19.12 6.60 0.11
C ALA A 45 18.17 7.73 -0.30
N ILE A 46 17.36 8.26 0.63
CA ILE A 46 16.46 9.38 0.39
C ILE A 46 17.24 10.63 -0.05
N CYS A 47 18.31 10.98 0.67
CA CYS A 47 19.15 12.13 0.30
C CYS A 47 19.77 11.99 -1.10
N LEU A 48 20.25 10.78 -1.45
CA LEU A 48 20.82 10.51 -2.77
C LEU A 48 19.77 10.59 -3.89
N LEU A 49 18.54 10.11 -3.64
CA LEU A 49 17.44 10.18 -4.60
C LEU A 49 16.98 11.64 -4.82
N ASN A 50 16.92 12.44 -3.75
CA ASN A 50 16.61 13.86 -3.85
C ASN A 50 17.63 14.62 -4.72
N LYS A 51 18.92 14.25 -4.69
CA LYS A 51 19.95 14.86 -5.55
C LYS A 51 19.74 14.61 -7.05
N ILE A 52 18.96 13.60 -7.41
CA ILE A 52 18.67 13.25 -8.80
C ILE A 52 17.20 13.48 -9.16
N ASP A 53 16.49 14.33 -8.41
CA ASP A 53 15.09 14.68 -8.60
C ASP A 53 14.20 13.44 -8.74
N MET A 54 14.35 12.48 -7.83
CA MET A 54 13.58 11.24 -7.82
C MET A 54 12.97 11.03 -6.43
N SER A 55 11.66 10.83 -6.39
CA SER A 55 10.98 10.43 -5.16
C SER A 55 11.29 8.97 -4.83
N PHE A 56 11.18 8.61 -3.55
CA PHE A 56 11.36 7.23 -3.12
C PHE A 56 10.32 6.28 -3.75
N ASP A 57 9.07 6.73 -3.87
CA ASP A 57 7.99 5.94 -4.48
C ASP A 57 8.22 5.68 -5.97
N GLU A 58 8.63 6.69 -6.72
CA GLU A 58 8.98 6.54 -8.13
C GLU A 58 10.17 5.59 -8.30
N PHE A 59 11.19 5.71 -7.44
CA PHE A 59 12.32 4.81 -7.46
C PHE A 59 11.90 3.35 -7.27
N LEU A 60 11.03 3.07 -6.31
CA LEU A 60 10.49 1.73 -6.09
C LEU A 60 9.67 1.23 -7.29
N TYR A 61 8.89 2.11 -7.92
CA TYR A 61 8.14 1.80 -9.13
C TYR A 61 9.05 1.39 -10.30
N VAL A 62 10.13 2.14 -10.53
CA VAL A 62 11.15 1.81 -11.54
C VAL A 62 11.85 0.49 -11.22
N CYS A 63 12.22 0.27 -9.95
CA CYS A 63 12.84 -0.98 -9.50
C CYS A 63 11.91 -2.18 -9.69
N ASN A 64 10.59 -1.97 -9.68
CA ASN A 64 9.58 -2.98 -9.95
C ASN A 64 9.21 -3.08 -11.44
N ASN A 65 10.12 -2.69 -12.34
CA ASN A 65 9.93 -2.71 -13.80
C ASN A 65 8.68 -1.94 -14.26
N PHE A 66 8.42 -0.77 -13.67
CA PHE A 66 7.27 0.07 -13.99
C PHE A 66 5.93 -0.66 -13.84
N LYS A 67 5.87 -1.62 -12.91
CA LYS A 67 4.62 -2.27 -12.51
C LYS A 67 4.24 -1.75 -11.14
N PHE A 68 2.97 -1.39 -10.97
CA PHE A 68 2.43 -1.22 -9.63
C PHE A 68 2.60 -2.52 -8.86
N GLN A 69 3.00 -2.41 -7.59
CA GLN A 69 2.93 -3.58 -6.72
C GLN A 69 1.47 -4.04 -6.68
N GLU A 70 1.23 -5.36 -6.79
CA GLU A 70 -0.14 -5.90 -6.83
C GLU A 70 -1.00 -5.37 -5.67
N LYS A 71 -0.40 -5.24 -4.48
CA LYS A 71 -0.99 -4.59 -3.31
C LYS A 71 -1.39 -3.13 -3.56
N GLN A 72 -0.49 -2.31 -4.11
CA GLN A 72 -0.78 -0.90 -4.43
C GLN A 72 -1.93 -0.76 -5.43
N LEU A 73 -2.01 -1.65 -6.43
CA LEU A 73 -3.11 -1.65 -7.39
C LEU A 73 -4.45 -1.95 -6.70
N ILE A 74 -4.49 -2.94 -5.81
CA ILE A 74 -5.70 -3.27 -5.04
C ILE A 74 -6.09 -2.09 -4.15
N LEU A 75 -5.14 -1.49 -3.43
CA LEU A 75 -5.39 -0.33 -2.57
C LEU A 75 -5.88 0.89 -3.35
N ALA A 76 -5.24 1.19 -4.49
CA ALA A 76 -5.65 2.30 -5.35
C ALA A 76 -7.10 2.10 -5.84
N LYS A 77 -7.44 0.89 -6.29
CA LYS A 77 -8.81 0.55 -6.72
C LYS A 77 -9.82 0.60 -5.60
N TYR A 78 -9.45 0.14 -4.41
CA TYR A 78 -10.32 0.15 -3.24
C TYR A 78 -10.59 1.58 -2.74
N PHE A 79 -9.55 2.41 -2.64
CA PHE A 79 -9.72 3.79 -2.16
C PHE A 79 -10.26 4.75 -3.23
N SER A 80 -10.24 4.37 -4.50
CA SER A 80 -10.96 5.09 -5.56
C SER A 80 -12.46 4.76 -5.60
N ILE A 81 -12.97 3.93 -4.69
CA ILE A 81 -14.42 3.69 -4.52
C ILE A 81 -15.00 4.96 -3.87
N VAL A 82 -15.15 5.99 -4.68
CA VAL A 82 -15.82 7.24 -4.33
C VAL A 82 -17.13 7.25 -5.13
N ASP A 83 -18.22 7.00 -4.42
CA ASP A 83 -19.61 7.33 -4.75
C ASP A 83 -20.40 6.60 -5.84
N ASP A 84 -19.83 5.88 -6.81
CA ASP A 84 -20.67 5.07 -7.72
C ASP A 84 -19.87 3.99 -8.46
N LEU A 85 -19.97 2.72 -8.03
CA LEU A 85 -19.41 1.62 -8.81
C LEU A 85 -20.31 0.40 -8.79
N SER A 86 -20.77 0.06 -10.00
CA SER A 86 -21.42 -1.20 -10.35
C SER A 86 -20.82 -2.40 -9.61
N THR A 87 -21.66 -3.30 -9.11
CA THR A 87 -21.33 -4.60 -8.49
C THR A 87 -20.15 -5.33 -9.15
N ASN A 88 -20.00 -5.20 -10.47
CA ASN A 88 -18.91 -5.77 -11.26
C ASN A 88 -17.49 -5.28 -10.86
N GLN A 89 -17.33 -4.02 -10.48
CA GLN A 89 -16.01 -3.51 -10.08
C GLN A 89 -15.60 -4.03 -8.70
N VAL A 90 -16.54 -4.08 -7.77
CA VAL A 90 -16.33 -4.67 -6.43
C VAL A 90 -15.91 -6.14 -6.56
N ILE A 91 -16.61 -6.93 -7.39
CA ILE A 91 -16.25 -8.33 -7.67
C ILE A 91 -14.82 -8.45 -8.23
N LYS A 92 -14.41 -7.56 -9.15
CA LYS A 92 -13.05 -7.56 -9.70
C LYS A 92 -12.00 -7.31 -8.61
N ILE A 93 -12.25 -6.37 -7.69
CA ILE A 93 -11.30 -6.06 -6.61
C ILE A 93 -11.22 -7.23 -5.63
N ILE A 94 -12.35 -7.85 -5.26
CA ILE A 94 -12.39 -9.07 -4.45
C ILE A 94 -11.53 -10.16 -5.10
N HIS A 95 -11.72 -10.41 -6.40
CA HIS A 95 -10.95 -11.44 -7.10
C HIS A 95 -9.44 -11.15 -7.12
N LEU A 96 -9.03 -9.89 -7.33
CA LEU A 96 -7.63 -9.48 -7.25
C LEU A 96 -7.07 -9.71 -5.83
N GLY A 97 -7.84 -9.37 -4.79
CA GLY A 97 -7.48 -9.61 -3.40
C GLY A 97 -7.27 -11.10 -3.10
N GLU A 98 -8.19 -11.96 -3.53
CA GLU A 98 -8.09 -13.41 -3.34
C GLU A 98 -6.89 -14.01 -4.08
N LEU A 99 -6.62 -13.58 -5.31
CA LEU A 99 -5.44 -14.03 -6.06
C LEU A 99 -4.14 -13.59 -5.38
N TYR A 100 -4.11 -12.38 -4.82
CA TYR A 100 -2.96 -11.88 -4.07
C TYR A 100 -2.73 -12.70 -2.79
N LEU A 101 -3.79 -12.92 -2.00
CA LEU A 101 -3.74 -13.66 -0.73
C LEU A 101 -3.33 -15.12 -0.91
N LYS A 102 -3.63 -15.74 -2.06
CA LYS A 102 -3.13 -17.08 -2.41
C LYS A 102 -1.62 -17.14 -2.60
N LYS A 103 -0.99 -16.04 -3.04
CA LYS A 103 0.47 -15.97 -3.23
C LYS A 103 1.17 -15.60 -1.93
N GLN A 104 0.61 -14.64 -1.20
CA GLN A 104 1.17 -14.09 0.03
C GLN A 104 0.06 -13.55 0.92
N TYR A 105 0.05 -13.96 2.18
CA TYR A 105 -0.87 -13.40 3.16
C TYR A 105 -0.51 -11.94 3.48
N ASP A 106 -1.53 -11.08 3.48
CA ASP A 106 -1.42 -9.67 3.86
C ASP A 106 -2.71 -9.24 4.56
N GLN A 107 -2.57 -8.79 5.80
CA GLN A 107 -3.71 -8.47 6.67
C GLN A 107 -4.64 -7.42 6.04
N LEU A 108 -4.08 -6.36 5.46
CA LEU A 108 -4.85 -5.26 4.89
C LEU A 108 -5.65 -5.72 3.67
N ILE A 109 -5.03 -6.54 2.81
CA ILE A 109 -5.74 -7.09 1.64
C ILE A 109 -6.84 -8.06 2.07
N PHE A 110 -6.61 -8.85 3.12
CA PHE A 110 -7.64 -9.69 3.72
C PHE A 110 -8.83 -8.85 4.21
N ASP A 111 -8.58 -7.82 5.01
CA ASP A 111 -9.63 -6.96 5.56
C ASP A 111 -10.43 -6.29 4.45
N ILE A 112 -9.77 -5.73 3.44
CA ILE A 112 -10.43 -5.12 2.27
C ILE A 112 -11.32 -6.13 1.55
N THR A 113 -10.84 -7.36 1.37
CA THR A 113 -11.59 -8.43 0.68
C THR A 113 -12.85 -8.80 1.49
N VAL A 114 -12.74 -8.90 2.81
CA VAL A 114 -13.88 -9.16 3.72
C VAL A 114 -14.89 -8.03 3.68
N ILE A 115 -14.43 -6.78 3.75
CA ILE A 115 -15.29 -5.58 3.72
C ILE A 115 -16.08 -5.53 2.42
N LEU A 116 -15.41 -5.74 1.28
CA LEU A 116 -16.07 -5.72 -0.03
C LEU A 116 -17.06 -6.87 -0.18
N LYS A 117 -16.73 -8.08 0.27
CA LYS A 117 -17.66 -9.22 0.26
C LYS A 117 -18.92 -8.92 1.07
N ASN A 118 -18.77 -8.33 2.26
CA ASN A 118 -19.92 -7.96 3.08
C ASN A 118 -20.74 -6.84 2.43
N SER A 119 -20.11 -5.82 1.84
CA SER A 119 -20.83 -4.75 1.12
C SER A 119 -21.72 -5.27 -0.01
N LEU A 120 -21.31 -6.35 -0.69
CA LEU A 120 -22.14 -6.98 -1.73
C LEU A 120 -23.36 -7.70 -1.16
N LYS A 121 -23.24 -8.36 0.01
CA LYS A 121 -24.37 -9.03 0.68
C LYS A 121 -25.46 -8.03 1.03
N PHE A 122 -25.09 -6.84 1.52
CA PHE A 122 -26.04 -5.77 1.84
C PHE A 122 -26.79 -5.20 0.61
N GLN A 123 -26.22 -5.31 -0.59
CA GLN A 123 -26.87 -4.82 -1.82
C GLN A 123 -27.84 -5.84 -2.43
N THR A 124 -27.69 -7.13 -2.16
CA THR A 124 -28.45 -8.20 -2.82
C THR A 124 -29.55 -8.83 -1.97
N ILE A 125 -29.59 -8.57 -0.66
CA ILE A 125 -30.49 -9.24 0.29
C ILE A 125 -31.45 -8.21 0.91
N VAL A 126 -32.76 -8.48 0.88
CA VAL A 126 -33.75 -7.88 1.81
C VAL A 126 -33.20 -8.08 3.22
N PRO A 127 -33.10 -7.04 4.07
CA PRO A 127 -32.31 -7.11 5.30
C PRO A 127 -32.81 -8.23 6.20
N ASP A 128 -32.11 -9.36 6.15
CA ASP A 128 -32.20 -10.36 7.18
C ASP A 128 -31.28 -9.86 8.29
N ASN A 129 -31.84 -9.60 9.46
CA ASN A 129 -31.10 -9.06 10.62
C ASN A 129 -29.99 -10.03 11.12
N ASP A 130 -29.87 -11.21 10.49
CA ASP A 130 -28.92 -12.29 10.80
C ASP A 130 -27.76 -12.40 9.79
N SER A 131 -27.42 -11.32 9.06
CA SER A 131 -26.18 -11.33 8.28
C SER A 131 -24.98 -11.50 9.22
N ASP A 132 -24.33 -12.67 9.17
CA ASP A 132 -23.14 -12.97 9.97
C ASP A 132 -22.01 -11.98 9.65
N ASN A 133 -21.90 -10.95 10.48
CA ASN A 133 -20.90 -9.88 10.42
C ASN A 133 -19.71 -10.17 11.35
N SER A 134 -19.54 -11.43 11.80
CA SER A 134 -18.46 -11.83 12.72
C SER A 134 -17.07 -11.44 12.22
N GLU A 135 -16.81 -11.58 10.92
CA GLU A 135 -15.52 -11.19 10.31
C GLU A 135 -15.26 -9.68 10.41
N ILE A 136 -16.30 -8.84 10.20
CA ILE A 136 -16.20 -7.38 10.32
C ILE A 136 -15.98 -6.98 11.79
N LEU A 137 -16.63 -7.66 12.74
CA LEU A 137 -16.42 -7.42 14.17
C LEU A 137 -15.00 -7.77 14.61
N ILE A 138 -14.38 -8.80 14.03
CA ILE A 138 -12.97 -9.14 14.29
C ILE A 138 -12.06 -8.01 13.77
N ILE A 139 -12.32 -7.49 12.57
CA ILE A 139 -11.58 -6.35 12.01
C ILE A 139 -11.72 -5.13 12.92
N TRP A 140 -12.95 -4.80 13.33
CA TRP A 140 -13.22 -3.68 14.23
C TRP A 140 -12.48 -3.80 15.56
N LYS A 141 -12.58 -4.94 16.25
CA LYS A 141 -11.91 -5.15 17.54
C LYS A 141 -10.41 -4.86 17.44
N ARG A 142 -9.76 -5.38 16.41
CA ARG A 142 -8.33 -5.15 16.17
C ARG A 142 -8.00 -3.66 15.89
N LEU A 143 -8.87 -2.94 15.18
CA LEU A 143 -8.69 -1.50 14.91
C LEU A 143 -8.97 -0.64 16.16
N ALA A 144 -9.94 -1.03 16.98
CA ALA A 144 -10.33 -0.31 18.20
C ALA A 144 -9.27 -0.41 19.31
N GLU A 145 -8.46 -1.47 19.32
CA GLU A 145 -7.33 -1.63 20.25
C GLU A 145 -6.14 -0.70 19.95
N MET A 146 -6.15 0.02 18.82
CA MET A 146 -5.07 0.92 18.44
C MET A 146 -5.13 2.23 19.23
N GLU A 147 -4.01 2.63 19.84
CA GLU A 147 -3.89 3.93 20.53
C GLU A 147 -4.07 5.13 19.58
N GLN A 148 -3.68 4.96 18.31
CA GLN A 148 -3.79 5.99 17.29
C GLN A 148 -4.08 5.37 15.93
N TRP A 149 -5.06 5.93 15.22
CA TRP A 149 -5.35 5.57 13.84
C TRP A 149 -4.54 6.37 12.85
N TYR A 150 -4.08 5.70 11.80
CA TYR A 150 -3.46 6.33 10.64
C TYR A 150 -4.44 6.32 9.46
N LEU A 151 -4.03 6.91 8.34
CA LEU A 151 -4.92 7.13 7.19
C LEU A 151 -5.58 5.84 6.68
N ILE A 152 -4.87 4.71 6.69
CA ILE A 152 -5.42 3.44 6.21
C ILE A 152 -6.53 2.97 7.15
N GLU A 153 -6.28 2.97 8.45
CA GLU A 153 -7.23 2.53 9.46
C GLU A 153 -8.47 3.43 9.45
N LEU A 154 -8.31 4.75 9.34
CA LEU A 154 -9.43 5.68 9.20
C LEU A 154 -10.31 5.35 7.97
N LYS A 155 -9.68 4.99 6.84
CA LYS A 155 -10.41 4.59 5.63
C LYS A 155 -11.12 3.25 5.80
N LEU A 156 -10.50 2.29 6.48
CA LEU A 156 -11.12 0.99 6.78
C LEU A 156 -12.31 1.16 7.73
N ILE A 157 -12.14 1.94 8.80
CA ILE A 157 -13.21 2.26 9.77
C ILE A 157 -14.38 2.89 9.04
N ASN A 158 -14.14 3.92 8.23
CA ASN A 158 -15.19 4.55 7.43
C ASN A 158 -15.94 3.55 6.53
N SER A 159 -15.24 2.52 6.06
CA SER A 159 -15.81 1.48 5.20
C SER A 159 -16.53 0.35 5.94
N ILE A 160 -16.53 0.33 7.27
CA ILE A 160 -17.27 -0.65 8.08
C ILE A 160 -18.33 -0.01 8.99
N LEU A 161 -18.36 1.33 9.10
CA LEU A 161 -19.31 2.06 9.94
C LEU A 161 -20.77 1.65 9.71
N PHE A 162 -21.17 1.37 8.47
CA PHE A 162 -22.54 0.95 8.14
C PHE A 162 -22.94 -0.44 8.68
N VAL A 163 -21.95 -1.26 9.05
CA VAL A 163 -22.14 -2.62 9.59
C VAL A 163 -22.07 -2.64 11.12
N LEU A 164 -21.41 -1.65 11.72
CA LEU A 164 -21.19 -1.65 13.16
C LEU A 164 -22.53 -1.47 13.91
N PRO A 165 -22.79 -2.26 14.98
CA PRO A 165 -23.91 -2.03 15.86
C PRO A 165 -23.94 -0.57 16.33
N ARG A 166 -25.14 0.02 16.42
CA ARG A 166 -25.30 1.42 16.86
C ARG A 166 -24.62 1.71 18.20
N GLU A 167 -24.59 0.73 19.10
CA GLU A 167 -23.95 0.84 20.41
C GLU A 167 -22.43 1.07 20.33
N ILE A 168 -21.78 0.57 19.28
CA ILE A 168 -20.32 0.65 19.11
C ILE A 168 -19.92 1.91 18.33
N ALA A 169 -20.82 2.49 17.53
CA ALA A 169 -20.52 3.62 16.67
C ALA A 169 -20.52 4.99 17.39
N TYR A 170 -21.05 5.06 18.62
CA TYR A 170 -21.23 6.32 19.37
C TYR A 170 -20.55 6.35 20.75
N ASP A 171 -19.87 5.28 21.14
CA ASP A 171 -19.01 5.21 22.34
C ASP A 171 -17.56 5.54 21.99
#